data_AF-A0A2X0RBS1-F1
#
_entry.id   AF-A0A2X0RBS1-F1
#
_cell.length_a   1.000
_cell.length_b   1.000
_cell.length_c   1.000
_cell.angle_alpha   90.00
_cell.angle_beta   90.00
_cell.angle_gamma   90.00
#
_symmetry.space_group_name_H-M   'P 1'
#
loop_
_entity.id
_entity.type
_entity.pdbx_description
1 polymer ?
#
loop_
_entity_poly.entity_id
_entity_poly.type
_entity_poly.pdbx_seq_one_letter_code
_entity_poly.pdbx_strand_id
1 'polypeptide(L)'
;MNINLLNKDSIDLWADWIQSVAKYLLNIMYNGRCDSYNLFFYPREDGGICAKYITRFEAPAYFVGYKLSQVNDEITLDKEAHRFREFYDNGSKID
;
A
#
# COMPACT_ATOMS: atom_id res chain seq x y z
N MET A 1 -0.85 0.20 -3.22
CA MET A 1 -1.30 -1.10 -2.69
C MET A 1 -2.82 -1.11 -2.66
N ASN A 2 -3.48 -2.21 -3.04
CA ASN A 2 -4.94 -2.29 -3.12
C ASN A 2 -5.45 -3.34 -2.12
N ILE A 3 -6.35 -2.95 -1.21
CA ILE A 3 -6.97 -3.86 -0.24
C ILE A 3 -8.47 -3.91 -0.52
N ASN A 4 -8.97 -5.07 -0.92
CA ASN A 4 -10.37 -5.25 -1.33
C ASN A 4 -11.22 -5.80 -0.18
N LEU A 5 -12.31 -5.11 0.14
CA LEU A 5 -13.40 -5.63 0.96
C LEU A 5 -14.23 -6.60 0.13
N LEU A 6 -14.23 -7.87 0.51
CA LEU A 6 -14.99 -8.92 -0.17
C LEU A 6 -16.40 -9.09 0.39
N ASN A 7 -16.56 -8.98 1.71
CA ASN A 7 -17.85 -9.01 2.39
C ASN A 7 -17.95 -7.83 3.36
N LYS A 8 -19.10 -7.14 3.38
CA LYS A 8 -19.40 -6.03 4.27
C LYS A 8 -19.42 -6.44 5.75
N ASP A 9 -19.71 -7.70 6.05
CA ASP A 9 -19.69 -8.21 7.44
C ASP A 9 -18.26 -8.26 8.02
N SER A 10 -17.22 -8.17 7.18
CA SER A 10 -15.82 -8.22 7.58
C SER A 10 -15.16 -6.83 7.59
N ILE A 11 -15.94 -5.77 7.79
CA ILE A 11 -15.45 -4.39 7.73
C ILE A 11 -14.40 -4.10 8.81
N ASP A 12 -14.53 -4.68 10.01
CA ASP A 12 -13.59 -4.47 11.11
C ASP A 12 -12.21 -5.06 10.78
N LEU A 13 -12.19 -6.30 10.28
CA LEU A 13 -10.96 -6.94 9.81
C LEU A 13 -10.33 -6.17 8.65
N TRP A 14 -11.14 -5.64 7.75
CA TRP A 14 -10.66 -4.82 6.64
C TRP A 14 -10.07 -3.49 7.13
N ALA A 15 -10.65 -2.88 8.16
CA ALA A 15 -10.09 -1.69 8.80
C ALA A 15 -8.72 -1.98 9.47
N ASP A 16 -8.58 -3.15 10.11
CA ASP A 16 -7.29 -3.59 10.67
C ASP A 16 -6.23 -3.77 9.59
N TRP A 17 -6.60 -4.36 8.44
CA TRP A 17 -5.70 -4.48 7.28
C TRP A 17 -5.31 -3.12 6.73
N ILE A 18 -6.27 -2.20 6.57
CA ILE A 18 -6.01 -0.83 6.14
C ILE A 18 -5.02 -0.17 7.09
N GLN A 19 -5.20 -0.28 8.41
CA GLN A 19 -4.28 0.31 9.40
C GLN A 19 -2.89 -0.34 9.32
N SER A 20 -2.80 -1.67 9.18
CA SER A 20 -1.53 -2.38 9.02
C SER A 20 -0.78 -1.90 7.78
N VAL A 21 -1.47 -1.74 6.64
CA VAL A 21 -0.85 -1.20 5.42
C VAL A 21 -0.29 0.20 5.66
N ALA A 22 -1.04 1.08 6.34
CA ALA A 22 -0.54 2.42 6.65
C ALA A 22 0.76 2.37 7.48
N LYS A 23 0.82 1.51 8.51
CA LYS A 23 2.03 1.29 9.30
C LYS A 23 3.19 0.79 8.45
N TYR A 24 2.94 -0.19 7.60
CA TYR A 24 3.94 -0.76 6.69
C TYR A 24 4.49 0.27 5.71
N LEU A 25 3.61 1.03 5.05
CA LEU A 25 3.98 2.06 4.09
C LEU A 25 4.90 3.11 4.70
N LEU A 26 4.56 3.59 5.90
CA LEU A 26 5.29 4.68 6.55
C LEU A 26 6.63 4.23 7.16
N ASN A 27 6.73 3.01 7.68
CA ASN A 27 7.88 2.62 8.51
C ASN A 27 8.81 1.59 7.86
N ILE A 28 8.30 0.76 6.95
CA ILE A 28 9.02 -0.43 6.44
C ILE A 28 9.29 -0.30 4.95
N MET A 29 8.27 0.06 4.20
CA MET A 29 8.37 0.27 2.77
C MET A 29 9.30 1.46 2.49
N TYR A 30 10.11 1.36 1.43
CA TYR A 30 11.15 2.34 1.10
C TYR A 30 12.09 2.68 2.28
N ASN A 31 12.33 1.72 3.18
CA ASN A 31 13.13 1.89 4.39
C ASN A 31 12.62 3.03 5.30
N GLY A 32 11.30 3.18 5.39
CA GLY A 32 10.66 4.20 6.24
C GLY A 32 10.81 5.64 5.73
N ARG A 33 11.18 5.82 4.46
CA ARG A 33 11.34 7.15 3.85
C ARG A 33 10.03 7.72 3.30
N CYS A 34 8.93 6.97 3.37
CA CYS A 34 7.62 7.45 2.96
C CYS A 34 6.99 8.19 4.12
N ASP A 35 6.85 9.51 4.02
CA ASP A 35 6.25 10.34 5.06
C ASP A 35 4.73 10.53 4.88
N SER A 36 4.23 10.27 3.67
CA SER A 36 2.88 10.63 3.30
C SER A 36 2.28 9.67 2.27
N TYR A 37 0.98 9.46 2.40
CA TYR A 37 0.19 8.68 1.45
C TYR A 37 -1.17 9.33 1.23
N ASN A 38 -1.85 8.88 0.19
CA ASN A 38 -3.27 9.09 -0.04
C ASN A 38 -3.98 7.73 0.03
N LEU A 39 -5.16 7.74 0.64
CA LEU A 39 -6.05 6.58 0.69
C LEU A 39 -7.32 6.94 -0.07
N PHE A 40 -7.61 6.18 -1.12
CA PHE A 40 -8.81 6.34 -1.93
C PHE A 40 -9.71 5.12 -1.77
N PHE A 41 -11.03 5.35 -1.75
CA PHE A 41 -12.02 4.29 -1.72
C PHE A 41 -12.80 4.28 -3.03
N TYR A 42 -12.85 3.12 -3.67
CA TYR A 42 -13.59 2.94 -4.93
C TYR A 42 -14.61 1.81 -4.77
N PRO A 43 -15.89 2.03 -5.11
CA PRO A 43 -16.83 0.92 -5.22
C PRO A 43 -16.39 -0.01 -6.35
N ARG A 44 -16.60 -1.31 -6.16
CA ARG A 44 -16.34 -2.35 -7.17
C ARG A 44 -17.66 -2.86 -7.73
N GLU A 45 -17.64 -3.35 -8.97
CA GLU A 45 -18.83 -3.86 -9.66
C GLU A 45 -19.45 -5.07 -8.94
N ASP A 46 -18.67 -5.84 -8.19
CA ASP A 46 -19.12 -6.96 -7.37
C ASP A 46 -19.77 -6.54 -6.04
N GLY A 47 -20.02 -5.24 -5.83
CA GLY A 47 -20.60 -4.70 -4.61
C GLY A 47 -19.62 -4.56 -3.45
N GLY A 48 -18.35 -4.95 -3.65
CA GLY A 48 -17.25 -4.72 -2.72
C GLY A 48 -16.70 -3.29 -2.79
N ILE A 49 -15.71 -3.01 -1.94
CA ILE A 49 -15.02 -1.71 -1.90
C ILE A 49 -13.51 -1.95 -1.99
N CYS A 50 -12.83 -1.22 -2.87
CA CYS A 50 -11.37 -1.21 -2.95
C CYS A 50 -10.81 -0.01 -2.18
N ALA A 51 -9.96 -0.26 -1.19
CA ALA A 51 -9.12 0.73 -0.57
C ALA A 51 -7.75 0.76 -1.30
N LYS A 52 -7.45 1.86 -1.96
CA LYS A 52 -6.21 2.05 -2.73
C LYS A 52 -5.30 3.04 -2.04
N TYR A 53 -4.13 2.56 -1.65
CA TYR A 53 -3.03 3.37 -1.16
C TYR A 53 -2.12 3.81 -2.30
N ILE A 54 -1.86 5.12 -2.34
CA ILE A 54 -0.86 5.75 -3.20
C ILE A 54 0.13 6.49 -2.31
N THR A 55 1.39 6.05 -2.32
CA THR A 55 2.49 6.75 -1.63
C THR A 55 2.77 8.08 -2.32
N ARG A 56 3.02 9.13 -1.54
CA ARG A 56 3.42 10.43 -2.07
C ARG A 56 4.91 10.60 -1.87
N PHE A 57 5.62 10.81 -2.97
CA PHE A 57 7.04 11.10 -2.99
C PHE A 57 7.27 12.38 -3.77
N GLU A 58 8.33 13.10 -3.42
CA GLU A 58 8.88 14.13 -4.30
C GLU A 58 9.29 13.49 -5.62
N ALA A 59 8.90 14.10 -6.73
CA ALA A 59 9.23 13.58 -8.04
C ALA A 59 10.77 13.56 -8.20
N PRO A 60 11.38 12.43 -8.56
CA PRO A 60 12.83 12.36 -8.68
C PRO A 60 13.34 13.29 -9.78
N ALA A 61 14.48 13.94 -9.55
CA ALA A 61 15.05 14.92 -10.50
C ALA A 61 15.21 14.35 -11.92
N TYR A 62 15.50 13.05 -12.04
CA TYR A 62 15.56 12.36 -13.33
C TYR A 62 14.20 12.29 -14.05
N PHE A 63 13.11 12.10 -13.32
CA PHE A 63 11.77 12.12 -13.91
C PHE A 63 11.40 13.52 -14.38
N VAL A 64 11.66 14.55 -13.57
CA VAL A 64 11.32 15.94 -13.91
C VAL A 64 12.20 16.46 -15.05
N GLY A 65 13.51 16.23 -14.99
CA GLY A 65 14.49 16.77 -15.93
C GLY A 65 14.58 16.00 -17.25
N TYR A 66 14.33 14.68 -17.23
CA TYR A 66 14.58 13.81 -18.41
C TYR A 66 13.37 12.96 -18.80
N LYS A 67 12.22 13.08 -18.11
CA LYS A 67 11.01 12.27 -18.32
C LYS A 67 11.26 10.76 -18.26
N LEU A 68 12.32 10.34 -17.56
CA LEU A 68 12.63 8.94 -17.30
C LEU A 68 11.66 8.41 -16.24
N SER A 69 10.55 7.83 -16.69
CA SER A 69 9.60 7.14 -15.83
C SER A 69 10.23 5.88 -15.27
N GLN A 70 10.23 5.74 -13.95
CA GLN A 70 10.48 4.44 -13.34
C GLN A 70 9.29 3.54 -13.64
N VAL A 71 9.55 2.35 -14.17
CA VAL A 71 8.53 1.33 -14.42
C VAL A 71 8.54 0.38 -13.23
N ASN A 72 7.36 0.01 -12.75
CA ASN A 72 7.26 -1.00 -11.71
C ASN A 72 7.65 -2.36 -12.27
N ASP A 73 8.55 -3.04 -11.58
CA ASP A 73 8.94 -4.41 -11.84
C ASP A 73 7.98 -5.36 -11.12
N GLU A 74 7.38 -6.31 -11.84
CA GLU A 74 6.41 -7.28 -11.29
C GLU A 74 7.03 -8.12 -10.17
N ILE A 75 8.31 -8.48 -10.30
CA ILE A 75 9.02 -9.26 -9.27
C ILE A 75 9.13 -8.46 -7.98
N THR A 76 9.41 -7.15 -8.10
CA THR A 76 9.47 -6.25 -6.94
C THR A 76 8.09 -6.09 -6.30
N LEU A 77 7.02 -5.99 -7.09
CA LEU A 77 5.65 -5.92 -6.56
C LEU A 77 5.26 -7.17 -5.76
N ASP A 78 5.61 -8.35 -6.26
CA ASP A 78 5.33 -9.62 -5.60
C ASP A 78 6.11 -9.77 -4.28
N LYS A 79 7.40 -9.40 -4.29
CA LYS A 79 8.23 -9.33 -3.08
C LYS A 79 7.64 -8.42 -2.01
N GLU A 80 7.16 -7.23 -2.39
CA GLU A 80 6.55 -6.29 -1.45
C GLU A 80 5.21 -6.82 -0.90
N ALA A 81 4.45 -7.56 -1.70
CA ALA A 81 3.22 -8.22 -1.23
C ALA A 81 3.53 -9.30 -0.18
N HIS A 82 4.53 -10.14 -0.44
CA HIS A 82 5.00 -11.14 0.52
C HIS A 82 5.53 -10.51 1.81
N ARG A 83 6.35 -9.47 1.71
CA ARG A 83 6.90 -8.76 2.86
C ARG A 83 5.82 -8.09 3.70
N PHE A 84 4.81 -7.50 3.08
CA PHE A 84 3.65 -6.98 3.78
C PHE A 84 2.87 -8.09 4.50
N ARG A 85 2.72 -9.26 3.88
CA ARG A 85 2.02 -10.39 4.49
C ARG A 85 2.72 -10.86 5.75
N GLU A 86 4.04 -11.04 5.71
CA GLU A 86 4.84 -11.39 6.89
C GLU A 86 4.74 -10.34 7.99
N PHE A 87 4.75 -9.04 7.64
CA PHE A 87 4.59 -7.97 8.61
C PHE A 87 3.23 -8.03 9.33
N TYR A 88 2.15 -8.28 8.58
CA TYR A 88 0.82 -8.43 9.16
C TYR A 88 0.72 -9.67 10.05
N ASP A 89 1.23 -10.82 9.59
CA ASP A 89 1.19 -12.07 10.34
C ASP A 89 2.00 -12.00 11.66
N ASN A 90 3.04 -11.14 11.71
CA ASN A 90 3.79 -10.81 12.92
C ASN A 90 3.12 -9.75 13.82
N GLY A 91 1.86 -9.39 13.55
CA GLY A 91 1.04 -8.50 14.37
C GLY A 91 1.23 -7.01 14.10
N SER A 92 1.78 -6.64 12.93
CA SER A 92 1.94 -5.24 12.50
C SER A 92 2.69 -4.36 13.50
N LYS A 93 3.66 -4.93 14.21
CA LYS A 93 4.48 -4.24 15.20
C LYS A 93 5.56 -3.43 14.51
N ILE A 94 5.72 -2.18 14.95
CA ILE A 94 6.83 -1.32 14.56
C ILE A 94 7.83 -1.42 15.71
N ASP A 95 9.04 -1.91 15.44
CA ASP A 95 10.13 -1.95 16.43
C ASP A 95 10.63 -0.54 16.78
#